data_AF-A0A1V4RS68-F1
#
_entry.id   AF-A0A1V4RS68-F1
#
_cell.length_a   1.000
_cell.length_b   1.000
_cell.length_c   1.000
_cell.angle_alpha   90.00
_cell.angle_beta   90.00
_cell.angle_gamma   90.00
#
_symmetry.space_group_name_H-M   'P 1'
#
loop_
_entity.id
_entity.type
_entity.pdbx_description
1 polymer ?
#
loop_
_entity_poly.entity_id
_entity_poly.type
_entity_poly.pdbx_seq_one_letter_code
_entity_poly.pdbx_strand_id
1 'polypeptide(L)'
;MAVSVKKRGKGTELGVHDYGVGITEDNQRHIFEGFFTTQDTMAYSTKRPFDFNAGGKGADLLRMKIFSERYNFKIDMASSRCRFIKGEADVCPGRISKCPFCNNKEACYNSGETSFTLFFPAAQGKECLAKGGS
;
A
#
# COMPACT_ATOMS: atom_id res chain seq x y z
N MET A 1 8.04 -4.88 5.57
CA MET A 1 6.96 -3.90 5.74
C MET A 1 7.24 -3.12 7.00
N ALA A 2 7.06 -1.81 6.97
CA ALA A 2 7.14 -0.92 8.11
C ALA A 2 5.84 -0.13 8.22
N VAL A 3 5.41 0.13 9.45
CA VAL A 3 4.27 0.99 9.76
C VAL A 3 4.77 2.11 10.66
N SER A 4 4.39 3.34 10.34
CA SER A 4 4.80 4.52 11.09
C SER A 4 3.62 5.42 11.37
N VAL A 5 3.62 6.05 12.55
CA VAL A 5 2.66 7.08 12.91
C VAL A 5 3.46 8.26 13.42
N LYS A 6 3.26 9.44 12.84
CA LYS A 6 3.96 10.65 13.25
C LYS A 6 3.06 11.86 13.20
N LYS A 7 3.32 12.83 14.07
CA LYS A 7 2.68 14.14 14.00
C LYS A 7 3.17 14.89 12.76
N ARG A 8 2.25 15.47 11.99
CA ARG A 8 2.56 16.31 10.82
C ARG A 8 1.75 17.60 10.90
N GLY A 9 2.42 18.70 11.24
CA GLY A 9 1.75 19.97 11.53
C GLY A 9 0.73 19.81 12.66
N LYS A 10 -0.54 20.14 12.40
CA LYS A 10 -1.64 19.94 13.35
C LYS A 10 -2.27 18.54 13.31
N GLY A 11 -1.95 17.74 12.29
CA GLY A 11 -2.55 16.42 12.09
C GLY A 11 -1.60 15.26 12.40
N THR A 12 -2.04 14.07 12.01
CA THR A 12 -1.32 12.81 12.14
C THR A 12 -1.13 12.19 10.77
N GLU A 13 0.10 11.77 10.46
CA GLU A 13 0.41 10.96 9.29
C GLU A 13 0.61 9.50 9.71
N LEU A 14 -0.08 8.59 9.03
CA LEU A 14 0.11 7.15 9.08
C LEU A 14 0.78 6.74 7.76
N GLY A 15 1.96 6.13 7.85
CA GLY A 15 2.69 5.58 6.70
C GLY A 15 2.74 4.06 6.77
N VAL A 16 2.44 3.40 5.66
CA VAL A 16 2.65 1.96 5.47
C VAL A 16 3.61 1.80 4.29
N HIS A 17 4.75 1.17 4.53
CA HIS A 17 5.79 0.95 3.52
C HIS A 17 6.06 -0.54 3.37
N ASP A 18 6.01 -1.05 2.15
CA ASP A 18 6.44 -2.40 1.81
C ASP A 18 7.61 -2.39 0.81
N TYR A 19 8.33 -3.51 0.81
CA TYR A 19 9.51 -3.76 -0.01
C TYR A 19 9.21 -4.82 -1.08
N GLY A 20 7.99 -4.78 -1.61
CA GLY A 20 7.50 -5.72 -2.61
C GLY A 20 8.06 -5.43 -3.99
N VAL A 21 7.33 -5.88 -5.01
CA VAL A 21 7.74 -5.70 -6.41
C VAL A 21 7.40 -4.32 -6.97
N GLY A 22 6.68 -3.49 -6.20
CA GLY A 22 6.13 -2.22 -6.66
C GLY A 22 4.98 -2.38 -7.67
N ILE A 23 4.31 -1.27 -7.95
CA ILE A 23 3.16 -1.15 -8.85
C ILE A 23 3.61 -0.41 -10.11
N THR A 24 3.17 -0.85 -11.29
CA THR A 24 3.47 -0.16 -12.57
C THR A 24 2.84 1.23 -12.60
N GLU A 25 3.45 2.17 -13.31
CA GLU A 25 2.97 3.56 -13.39
C GLU A 25 1.50 3.66 -13.86
N ASP A 26 1.11 2.84 -14.83
CA ASP A 26 -0.28 2.80 -15.30
C ASP A 26 -1.24 2.36 -14.20
N ASN A 27 -0.91 1.29 -13.48
CA ASN A 27 -1.77 0.78 -12.40
C ASN A 27 -1.80 1.70 -11.17
N GLN A 28 -0.74 2.49 -10.94
CA GLN A 28 -0.70 3.48 -9.86
C GLN A 28 -1.81 4.53 -10.02
N ARG A 29 -2.09 4.98 -11.25
CA ARG A 29 -3.13 5.98 -11.53
C ARG A 29 -4.54 5.47 -11.19
N HIS A 30 -4.75 4.17 -11.35
CA HIS A 30 -6.06 3.54 -11.18
C HIS A 30 -6.25 2.84 -9.83
N ILE A 31 -5.24 2.90 -8.93
CA ILE A 31 -5.24 2.10 -7.70
C ILE A 31 -6.43 2.38 -6.76
N PHE A 32 -6.99 3.59 -6.84
CA PHE A 32 -8.12 4.04 -6.01
C PHE A 32 -9.46 4.07 -6.76
N GLU A 33 -9.46 3.83 -8.08
CA GLU A 33 -10.68 3.89 -8.91
C GLU A 33 -11.55 2.63 -8.74
N GLY A 34 -10.96 1.55 -8.22
CA GLY A 34 -11.63 0.27 -8.02
C GLY A 34 -11.92 -0.46 -9.33
N PHE A 35 -12.05 -1.78 -9.23
CA PHE A 35 -12.30 -2.68 -10.36
C PHE A 35 -11.32 -2.58 -11.54
N PHE A 36 -10.14 -1.98 -11.35
CA PHE A 36 -9.07 -2.07 -12.33
C PHE A 36 -8.44 -3.45 -12.26
N THR A 37 -8.84 -4.34 -13.16
CA THR A 37 -8.10 -5.57 -13.43
C THR A 37 -6.82 -5.15 -14.14
N THR A 38 -5.73 -5.02 -13.38
CA THR A 38 -4.39 -5.08 -13.96
C THR A 38 -4.38 -6.33 -14.85
N GLN A 39 -4.03 -6.18 -16.14
CA GLN A 39 -4.23 -7.23 -17.14
C GLN A 39 -3.80 -8.62 -16.64
N ASP A 40 -4.69 -9.59 -16.92
CA ASP A 40 -4.70 -11.01 -16.55
C ASP A 40 -4.85 -11.37 -15.05
N THR A 41 -6.10 -11.33 -14.58
CA THR A 41 -6.55 -11.91 -13.30
C THR A 41 -6.26 -13.40 -13.16
N MET A 42 -5.87 -14.09 -14.24
CA MET A 42 -5.54 -15.52 -14.23
C MET A 42 -4.09 -15.83 -13.85
N ALA A 43 -3.15 -14.88 -13.96
CA ALA A 43 -1.74 -15.08 -13.57
C ALA A 43 -1.44 -14.67 -12.12
N TYR A 44 -2.35 -13.91 -11.50
CA TYR A 44 -2.23 -13.33 -10.16
C TYR A 44 -3.22 -13.97 -9.18
N SER A 45 -3.02 -15.22 -8.76
CA SER A 45 -3.45 -15.64 -7.41
C SER A 45 -2.99 -17.04 -7.06
N THR A 46 -2.17 -17.17 -6.01
CA THR A 46 -2.10 -18.42 -5.25
C THR A 46 -3.46 -18.75 -4.58
N LYS A 47 -4.37 -17.76 -4.51
CA LYS A 47 -5.70 -17.77 -3.86
C LYS A 47 -5.64 -18.07 -2.36
N ARG A 48 -4.44 -18.12 -1.79
CA ARG A 48 -4.20 -18.31 -0.35
C ARG A 48 -4.02 -16.92 0.27
N PRO A 49 -4.90 -16.51 1.20
CA PRO A 49 -4.78 -15.21 1.85
C PRO A 49 -3.38 -14.99 2.42
N PHE A 50 -2.85 -13.78 2.25
CA PHE A 50 -1.55 -13.32 2.76
C PHE A 50 -0.30 -13.94 2.10
N ASP A 51 -0.44 -14.89 1.18
CA ASP A 51 0.69 -15.35 0.36
C ASP A 51 1.17 -14.24 -0.58
N PHE A 52 2.47 -14.26 -0.91
CA PHE A 52 2.97 -13.44 -2.00
C PHE A 52 2.23 -13.81 -3.29
N ASN A 53 1.77 -12.79 -4.02
CA ASN A 53 0.93 -12.97 -5.21
C ASN A 53 -0.42 -13.68 -4.93
N ALA A 54 -1.00 -13.52 -3.73
CA ALA A 54 -2.33 -14.06 -3.41
C ALA A 54 -3.45 -13.50 -4.29
N GLY A 55 -3.26 -12.30 -4.85
CA GLY A 55 -4.29 -11.57 -5.60
C GLY A 55 -5.38 -10.97 -4.70
N GLY A 56 -6.32 -10.26 -5.31
CA GLY A 56 -7.43 -9.61 -4.63
C GLY A 56 -8.19 -8.68 -5.58
N LYS A 57 -9.46 -8.39 -5.30
CA LYS A 57 -10.30 -7.54 -6.18
C LYS A 57 -10.04 -6.03 -6.03
N GLY A 58 -9.10 -5.63 -5.16
CA GLY A 58 -8.79 -4.21 -4.91
C GLY A 58 -9.89 -3.40 -4.21
N ALA A 59 -10.95 -4.05 -3.69
CA ALA A 59 -12.11 -3.36 -3.10
C ALA A 59 -11.76 -2.57 -1.83
N ASP A 60 -10.75 -3.00 -1.06
CA ASP A 60 -10.39 -2.34 0.19
C ASP A 60 -9.74 -0.97 -0.03
N LEU A 61 -8.89 -0.83 -1.05
CA LEU A 61 -8.28 0.48 -1.37
C LEU A 61 -9.31 1.48 -1.87
N LEU A 62 -10.27 1.03 -2.71
CA LEU A 62 -11.43 1.83 -3.07
C LEU A 62 -12.24 2.24 -1.83
N ARG A 63 -12.50 1.30 -0.92
CA ARG A 63 -13.22 1.58 0.32
C ARG A 63 -12.48 2.62 1.19
N MET A 64 -11.15 2.53 1.27
CA MET A 64 -10.33 3.52 1.98
C MET A 64 -10.38 4.90 1.31
N LYS A 65 -10.42 4.95 -0.02
CA LYS A 65 -10.63 6.21 -0.76
C LYS A 65 -11.99 6.84 -0.43
N ILE A 66 -13.07 6.05 -0.46
CA ILE A 66 -14.42 6.51 -0.07
C ILE A 66 -14.43 7.03 1.38
N PHE A 67 -13.76 6.33 2.31
CA PHE A 67 -13.64 6.78 3.69
C PHE A 67 -12.81 8.07 3.82
N SER A 68 -11.79 8.25 2.98
CA SER A 68 -10.99 9.47 2.97
C SER A 68 -11.85 10.70 2.67
N GLU A 69 -12.78 10.57 1.73
CA GLU A 69 -13.74 11.62 1.37
C GLU A 69 -14.78 11.84 2.48
N ARG A 70 -15.36 10.75 3.01
CA ARG A 70 -16.38 10.81 4.06
C ARG A 70 -15.87 11.41 5.37
N TYR A 71 -14.66 11.04 5.78
CA TYR A 71 -14.07 11.43 7.06
C TYR A 71 -12.99 12.50 6.91
N ASN A 72 -12.86 13.08 5.72
CA ASN A 72 -11.97 14.19 5.41
C ASN A 72 -10.50 13.96 5.82
N PHE A 73 -10.00 12.74 5.58
CA PHE A 73 -8.56 12.45 5.62
C PHE A 73 -8.03 12.34 4.19
N LYS A 74 -6.73 12.51 4.01
CA LYS A 74 -6.09 12.32 2.70
C LYS A 74 -5.45 10.94 2.65
N ILE A 75 -5.50 10.31 1.49
CA ILE A 75 -4.76 9.08 1.19
C ILE A 75 -3.95 9.32 -0.08
N ASP A 76 -2.70 8.90 -0.05
CA ASP A 76 -1.73 9.02 -1.13
C ASP A 76 -0.93 7.71 -1.24
N MET A 77 -0.34 7.48 -2.40
CA MET A 77 0.45 6.30 -2.71
C MET A 77 1.61 6.68 -3.63
N ALA A 78 2.78 6.12 -3.33
CA ALA A 78 3.95 6.17 -4.20
C ALA A 78 4.51 4.76 -4.34
N SER A 79 4.93 4.38 -5.55
CA SER A 79 5.56 3.08 -5.77
C SER A 79 6.66 3.15 -6.81
N SER A 80 7.72 2.37 -6.58
CA SER A 80 8.76 2.12 -7.56
C SER A 80 8.80 0.64 -7.93
N ARG A 81 8.69 0.37 -9.24
CA ARG A 81 8.73 -1.01 -9.74
C ARG A 81 10.10 -1.61 -9.51
N CYS A 82 10.14 -2.89 -9.13
CA CYS A 82 11.36 -3.65 -9.02
C CYS A 82 12.18 -3.55 -10.31
N ARG A 83 13.39 -2.97 -10.26
CA ARG A 83 14.25 -2.77 -11.45
C ARG A 83 14.62 -4.05 -12.20
N PHE A 84 14.45 -5.20 -11.57
CA PHE A 84 14.72 -6.52 -12.15
C PHE A 84 13.49 -7.18 -12.80
N ILE A 85 12.32 -6.53 -12.73
CA ILE A 85 11.06 -7.02 -13.30
C ILE A 85 10.63 -6.00 -14.37
N LYS A 86 11.08 -6.22 -15.60
CA LYS A 86 10.94 -5.25 -16.69
C LYS A 86 9.76 -5.58 -17.61
N GLY A 87 9.43 -6.85 -17.77
CA GLY A 87 8.30 -7.32 -18.56
C GLY A 87 7.25 -8.05 -17.73
N GLU A 88 6.07 -8.28 -18.32
CA GLU A 88 4.98 -9.02 -17.67
C GLU A 88 5.30 -10.51 -17.46
N ALA A 89 6.24 -11.05 -18.24
CA ALA A 89 6.73 -12.43 -18.10
C ALA A 89 7.70 -12.62 -16.92
N ASP A 90 8.24 -11.53 -16.37
CA ASP A 90 9.19 -11.59 -15.26
C ASP A 90 8.45 -11.78 -13.94
N VAL A 91 8.59 -12.96 -13.32
CA VAL A 91 7.91 -13.29 -12.07
C VAL A 91 8.89 -13.23 -10.89
N CYS A 92 8.54 -12.44 -9.89
CA CYS A 92 9.25 -12.47 -8.62
C CYS A 92 9.00 -13.80 -7.90
N PRO A 93 10.04 -14.51 -7.42
CA PRO A 93 9.87 -15.79 -6.75
C PRO A 93 9.24 -15.67 -5.35
N GLY A 94 8.96 -14.45 -4.85
CA GLY A 94 8.39 -14.18 -3.52
C GLY A 94 9.32 -14.51 -2.35
N ARG A 95 10.51 -15.09 -2.61
CA ARG A 95 11.50 -15.45 -1.60
C ARG A 95 12.88 -14.97 -2.03
N ILE A 96 13.53 -14.17 -1.17
CA ILE A 96 14.83 -13.55 -1.45
C ILE A 96 15.90 -14.59 -1.79
N SER A 97 15.92 -15.72 -1.08
CA SER A 97 16.86 -16.83 -1.32
C SER A 97 16.70 -17.52 -2.69
N LYS A 98 15.61 -17.23 -3.42
CA LYS A 98 15.35 -17.74 -4.77
C LYS A 98 15.46 -16.65 -5.85
N CYS A 99 15.73 -15.40 -5.46
CA CYS A 99 15.88 -14.30 -6.39
C CYS A 99 17.26 -14.38 -7.06
N PRO A 100 17.35 -14.49 -8.39
CA PRO A 100 18.66 -14.57 -9.06
C PRO A 100 19.41 -13.23 -9.07
N PHE A 101 18.72 -12.12 -8.77
CA PHE A 101 19.27 -10.77 -8.84
C PHE A 101 19.65 -10.17 -7.47
N CYS A 102 19.19 -10.77 -6.37
CA CYS A 102 19.42 -10.27 -5.02
C CYS A 102 20.23 -11.28 -4.22
N ASN A 103 21.38 -10.87 -3.68
CA ASN A 103 22.26 -11.70 -2.88
C ASN A 103 22.03 -11.56 -1.36
N ASN A 104 21.28 -10.54 -0.93
CA ASN A 104 20.92 -10.28 0.45
C ASN A 104 19.55 -9.55 0.55
N LYS A 105 19.11 -9.28 1.78
CA LYS A 105 17.81 -8.64 2.01
C LYS A 105 17.80 -7.20 1.55
N GLU A 106 18.90 -6.50 1.80
CA GLU A 106 19.09 -5.09 1.51
C GLU A 106 18.99 -4.83 0.00
N ALA A 107 19.60 -5.68 -0.82
CA ALA A 107 19.51 -5.62 -2.27
C ALA A 107 18.05 -5.77 -2.75
N CYS A 108 17.31 -6.72 -2.17
CA CYS A 108 15.89 -6.91 -2.50
C CYS A 108 15.04 -5.72 -2.05
N TYR A 109 15.24 -5.22 -0.83
CA TYR A 109 14.47 -4.11 -0.28
C TYR A 109 14.67 -2.81 -1.04
N ASN A 110 15.86 -2.61 -1.61
CA ASN A 110 16.18 -1.45 -2.43
C ASN A 110 15.86 -1.68 -3.91
N SER A 111 15.16 -2.76 -4.29
CA SER A 111 14.86 -3.06 -5.69
C SER A 111 13.53 -2.49 -6.16
N GLY A 112 12.49 -2.60 -5.32
CA GLY A 112 11.15 -2.07 -5.54
C GLY A 112 10.41 -1.91 -4.22
N GLU A 113 9.40 -1.04 -4.22
CA GLU A 113 8.69 -0.66 -2.99
C GLU A 113 7.35 0.00 -3.29
N THR A 114 6.47 -0.01 -2.28
CA THR A 114 5.23 0.77 -2.29
C THR A 114 5.04 1.42 -0.92
N SER A 115 4.67 2.68 -0.92
CA SER A 115 4.29 3.43 0.28
C SER A 115 2.88 3.96 0.14
N PHE A 116 2.04 3.73 1.15
CA PHE A 116 0.75 4.38 1.33
C PHE A 116 0.85 5.36 2.49
N THR A 117 0.35 6.58 2.27
CA THR A 117 0.37 7.64 3.28
C THR A 117 -1.04 8.14 3.52
N LEU A 118 -1.50 8.07 4.77
CA LEU A 118 -2.76 8.64 5.21
C LEU A 118 -2.48 9.84 6.09
N PHE A 119 -3.17 10.95 5.83
CA PHE A 119 -3.09 12.14 6.66
C PHE A 119 -4.45 12.48 7.25
N PHE A 120 -4.52 12.41 8.58
CA PHE A 120 -5.68 12.77 9.37
C PHE A 120 -5.50 14.19 9.89
N PRO A 121 -6.38 15.15 9.55
CA PRO A 121 -6.34 16.47 10.16
C PRO A 121 -6.62 16.37 11.66
N ALA A 122 -6.28 17.42 12.41
CA ALA A 122 -6.67 17.52 13.81
C ALA A 122 -8.19 17.32 13.95
N ALA A 123 -8.61 16.55 14.95
CA ALA A 123 -10.02 16.48 15.28
C ALA A 123 -10.55 17.89 15.54
N GLN A 124 -11.56 18.30 14.78
CA GLN A 124 -12.34 19.48 15.11
C GLN A 124 -13.11 19.12 16.38
N GLY A 125 -12.85 19.84 17.48
CA GLY A 125 -13.26 19.45 18.81
C GLY A 125 -14.72 19.00 18.89
N LYS A 126 -14.94 17.72 19.16
CA LYS A 126 -15.85 17.38 20.24
C LYS A 126 -14.98 17.26 21.48
N GLU A 127 -15.13 18.19 22.40
CA GLU A 127 -14.73 17.95 23.78
C GLU A 127 -15.27 16.57 24.16
N CYS A 128 -14.39 15.65 24.56
CA CYS A 128 -14.83 14.58 25.43
C CYS A 128 -15.29 15.28 26.71
N LEU A 129 -16.57 15.63 26.80
CA LEU A 129 -17.22 16.07 28.02
C LEU A 129 -17.11 14.91 29.02
N ALA A 130 -16.02 14.89 29.78
CA ALA A 130 -15.97 14.21 31.06
C ALA A 130 -16.97 14.93 31.98
N LYS A 131 -18.25 14.58 31.89
CA LYS A 131 -19.21 14.89 32.94
C LYS A 131 -18.90 13.96 34.13
N GLY A 132 -17.90 14.33 34.92
CA GLY A 132 -17.80 13.90 36.31
C GLY A 132 -18.83 14.67 37.11
N GLY A 133 -19.93 14.01 37.46
CA GLY A 133 -21.00 14.56 38.27
C GLY A 133 -20.56 14.85 39.71
N SER A 134 -21.33 15.75 40.32
CA SER A 134 -21.22 16.34 41.65
C SER A 134 -21.06 15.36 42.80
#